data_AF-A0A1L8TQ17-F1
#
_entry.id   AF-A0A1L8TQ17-F1
#
_cell.length_a   1.000
_cell.length_b   1.000
_cell.length_c   1.000
_cell.angle_alpha   90.00
_cell.angle_beta   90.00
_cell.angle_gamma   90.00
#
_symmetry.space_group_name_H-M   'P 1'
#
loop_
_entity.id
_entity.type
_entity.pdbx_description
1 polymer ?
#
loop_
_entity_poly.entity_id
_entity_poly.type
_entity_poly.pdbx_seq_one_letter_code
_entity_poly.pdbx_strand_id
1 'polypeptide(L)'
;MRALSLRPDYAWEVLTGEKVFEYRTWPTKHRGDLLICATAKKIEGFISRHAIVVVEVTDCQKLSDGTYAWKLDNIRCIKPFPVKGQQRLFNVDDSLIEYPCEQDIIVIDGEEYVTDQFFDQYYEALVD
;
A
#
# COMPACT_ATOMS: atom_id res chain seq x y z
N MET A 1 -8.66 9.41 -3.21
CA MET A 1 -7.21 9.32 -2.90
C MET A 1 -6.42 9.03 -4.17
N ARG A 2 -5.18 9.52 -4.24
CA ARG A 2 -4.23 9.07 -5.28
C ARG A 2 -3.86 7.61 -5.01
N ALA A 3 -3.71 6.83 -6.07
CA ALA A 3 -3.38 5.41 -5.97
C ALA A 3 -2.29 5.01 -6.97
N LEU A 4 -1.53 3.98 -6.60
CA LEU A 4 -0.50 3.37 -7.43
C LEU A 4 -0.66 1.84 -7.44
N SER A 5 -0.57 1.26 -8.63
CA SER A 5 -0.58 -0.20 -8.76
C SER A 5 0.83 -0.79 -8.67
N LEU A 6 1.00 -1.79 -7.79
CA LEU A 6 2.21 -2.57 -7.60
C LEU A 6 1.95 -4.06 -7.89
N ARG A 7 3.02 -4.79 -8.23
CA ARG A 7 2.96 -6.26 -8.29
C ARG A 7 2.60 -6.80 -6.89
N PRO A 8 1.78 -7.87 -6.74
CA PRO A 8 1.28 -8.30 -5.43
C PRO A 8 2.33 -8.45 -4.33
N ASP A 9 3.45 -9.09 -4.63
CA ASP A 9 4.59 -9.26 -3.73
C ASP A 9 5.20 -7.91 -3.32
N TYR A 10 5.40 -6.97 -4.26
CA TYR A 10 5.87 -5.63 -3.91
C TYR A 10 4.84 -4.79 -3.15
N ALA A 11 3.55 -5.01 -3.42
CA ALA A 11 2.50 -4.37 -2.63
C ALA A 11 2.54 -4.88 -1.18
N TRP A 12 2.77 -6.18 -1.01
CA TRP A 12 2.95 -6.82 0.28
C TRP A 12 4.20 -6.30 1.02
N GLU A 13 5.34 -6.18 0.34
CA GLU A 13 6.54 -5.59 0.95
C GLU A 13 6.30 -4.14 1.43
N VAL A 14 5.41 -3.38 0.78
CA VAL A 14 5.02 -2.04 1.27
C VAL A 14 4.11 -2.15 2.50
N LEU A 15 3.18 -3.11 2.51
CA LEU A 15 2.31 -3.39 3.66
C LEU A 15 3.11 -3.80 4.90
N THR A 16 4.13 -4.65 4.75
CA THR A 16 5.00 -5.13 5.84
C THR A 16 6.09 -4.14 6.23
N GLY A 17 6.25 -3.05 5.48
CA GLY A 17 7.30 -2.03 5.70
C GLY A 17 8.70 -2.42 5.23
N GLU A 18 8.86 -3.56 4.58
CA GLU A 18 10.14 -4.00 3.99
C GLU A 18 10.55 -3.10 2.80
N LYS A 19 9.56 -2.59 2.06
CA LYS A 19 9.77 -1.71 0.90
C LYS A 19 9.41 -0.27 1.21
N VAL A 20 10.43 0.49 1.61
CA VAL A 20 10.34 1.93 1.92
C VAL A 20 10.57 2.85 0.71
N PHE A 21 10.96 2.30 -0.44
CA PHE A 21 11.12 3.05 -1.69
C PHE A 21 10.43 2.38 -2.86
N GLU A 22 9.73 3.17 -3.68
CA GLU A 22 9.22 2.76 -4.97
C GLU A 22 10.02 3.36 -6.12
N TYR A 23 10.50 2.51 -7.03
CA TYR A 23 11.34 2.93 -8.14
C TYR A 23 10.54 3.01 -9.45
N ARG A 24 10.62 4.17 -10.12
CA ARG A 24 9.91 4.42 -11.37
C ARG A 24 10.80 5.14 -12.38
N THR A 25 10.52 4.91 -13.65
CA THR A 25 11.16 5.65 -14.76
C THR A 25 10.59 7.06 -14.95
N TRP A 26 9.66 7.49 -14.09
CA TRP A 26 9.02 8.79 -14.15
C TRP A 26 8.86 9.39 -12.74
N PRO A 27 8.95 10.73 -12.61
CA PRO A 27 8.85 11.41 -11.33
C PRO A 27 7.39 11.56 -10.89
N THR A 28 7.17 11.78 -9.60
CA THR A 28 5.89 12.31 -9.10
C THR A 28 6.07 13.63 -8.35
N LYS A 29 5.10 14.52 -8.57
CA LYS A 29 4.92 15.74 -7.76
C LYS A 29 4.00 15.50 -6.56
N HIS A 30 3.34 14.35 -6.50
CA HIS A 30 2.46 14.00 -5.39
C HIS A 30 3.26 13.90 -4.09
N ARG A 31 2.68 14.46 -3.01
CA ARG A 31 3.15 14.35 -1.63
C ARG A 31 1.93 14.16 -0.74
N GLY A 32 2.06 13.35 0.30
CA GLY A 32 0.94 12.92 1.12
C GLY A 32 0.41 11.53 0.73
N ASP A 33 -0.80 11.23 1.15
CA ASP A 33 -1.40 9.89 1.12
C ASP A 33 -1.47 9.29 -0.29
N LEU A 34 -1.07 8.02 -0.39
CA LEU A 34 -1.06 7.20 -1.58
C LEU A 34 -1.60 5.81 -1.22
N LEU A 35 -2.68 5.42 -1.91
CA LEU A 35 -3.25 4.09 -1.81
C LEU A 35 -2.45 3.11 -2.69
N ILE A 36 -1.96 2.03 -2.11
CA ILE A 36 -1.27 0.97 -2.84
C ILE A 36 -2.27 -0.12 -3.21
N CYS A 37 -2.29 -0.45 -4.51
CA CYS A 37 -3.18 -1.45 -5.07
C CYS A 37 -2.36 -2.60 -5.69
N ALA A 38 -2.64 -3.83 -5.28
CA ALA A 38 -2.07 -5.01 -5.93
C ALA A 38 -2.67 -5.20 -7.34
N THR A 39 -1.80 -5.41 -8.32
CA THR A 39 -2.22 -5.69 -9.70
C THR A 39 -2.96 -7.02 -9.83
N ALA A 40 -3.50 -7.29 -11.02
CA ALA A 40 -4.22 -8.52 -11.34
C ALA A 40 -3.36 -9.79 -11.50
N LYS A 41 -2.03 -9.66 -11.43
CA LYS A 41 -1.12 -10.80 -11.51
C LYS A 41 -1.38 -11.71 -10.31
N LYS A 42 -1.47 -13.02 -10.54
CA LYS A 42 -1.57 -14.01 -9.46
C LYS A 42 -0.16 -14.43 -9.06
N ILE A 43 0.15 -14.32 -7.78
CA ILE A 43 1.39 -14.78 -7.17
C ILE A 43 0.96 -15.46 -5.88
N GLU A 44 1.27 -16.75 -5.75
CA GLU A 44 0.96 -17.57 -4.58
C GLU A 44 1.49 -16.91 -3.31
N GLY A 45 0.66 -16.86 -2.27
CA GLY A 45 1.02 -16.22 -1.00
C GLY A 45 0.79 -14.70 -0.95
N PHE A 46 0.20 -14.09 -1.98
CA PHE A 46 -0.05 -12.64 -2.00
C PHE A 46 -1.43 -12.24 -2.51
N ILE A 47 -1.97 -11.16 -1.95
CA ILE A 47 -3.26 -10.59 -2.35
C ILE A 47 -3.15 -9.93 -3.73
N SER A 48 -4.04 -10.29 -4.65
CA SER A 48 -4.14 -9.66 -5.98
C SER A 48 -5.46 -8.91 -6.17
N ARG A 49 -5.50 -7.90 -7.06
CA ARG A 49 -6.72 -7.13 -7.44
C ARG A 49 -7.38 -6.32 -6.31
N HIS A 50 -6.65 -6.01 -5.25
CA HIS A 50 -7.15 -5.24 -4.11
C HIS A 50 -6.32 -3.98 -3.85
N ALA A 51 -6.96 -2.95 -3.33
CA ALA A 51 -6.28 -1.93 -2.54
C ALA A 51 -5.97 -2.53 -1.16
N ILE A 52 -4.75 -2.37 -0.65
CA ILE A 52 -4.31 -3.12 0.55
C ILE A 52 -3.70 -2.25 1.65
N VAL A 53 -3.12 -1.09 1.32
CA VAL A 53 -2.44 -0.24 2.30
C VAL A 53 -2.41 1.21 1.85
N VAL A 54 -2.48 2.14 2.80
CA VAL A 54 -2.22 3.56 2.57
C VAL A 54 -0.83 3.89 3.12
N VAL A 55 -0.04 4.60 2.32
CA VAL A 55 1.28 5.13 2.72
C VAL A 55 1.35 6.61 2.40
N GLU A 56 2.35 7.30 2.93
CA GLU A 56 2.67 8.68 2.58
C GLU A 56 3.86 8.75 1.61
N VAL A 57 3.69 9.45 0.49
CA VAL A 57 4.82 9.81 -0.37
C VAL A 57 5.46 11.08 0.19
N THR A 58 6.62 10.94 0.80
CA THR A 58 7.33 12.07 1.44
C THR A 58 8.38 12.70 0.53
N ASP A 59 8.98 11.91 -0.37
CA ASP A 59 9.97 12.41 -1.31
C ASP A 59 10.00 11.66 -2.66
N CYS A 60 10.63 12.26 -3.67
CA CYS A 60 10.87 11.68 -4.98
C CYS A 60 12.20 12.21 -5.54
N GLN A 61 13.25 11.39 -5.46
CA GLN A 61 14.60 11.76 -5.85
C GLN A 61 14.97 11.15 -7.19
N LYS A 62 15.60 11.93 -8.07
CA LYS A 62 16.16 11.43 -9.33
C LYS A 62 17.49 10.73 -9.05
N LEU A 63 17.67 9.52 -9.57
CA LEU A 63 18.90 8.74 -9.43
C LEU A 63 19.84 8.94 -10.62
N SER A 64 21.08 8.48 -10.48
CA SER A 64 22.13 8.63 -11.50
C SER A 64 21.83 7.89 -12.80
N ASP A 65 21.06 6.81 -12.76
CA ASP A 65 20.62 6.01 -13.91
C ASP A 65 19.42 6.60 -14.66
N GLY A 66 18.94 7.79 -14.27
CA GLY A 66 17.70 8.39 -14.79
C GLY A 66 16.42 7.89 -14.11
N THR A 67 16.60 6.96 -13.17
CA THR A 67 15.73 6.49 -12.09
C THR A 67 14.96 7.56 -11.32
N TYR A 68 13.82 7.22 -10.70
CA TYR A 68 13.27 8.00 -9.58
C TYR A 68 12.93 7.08 -8.42
N ALA A 69 13.38 7.42 -7.22
CA ALA A 69 13.04 6.74 -5.98
C ALA A 69 12.02 7.57 -5.21
N TRP A 70 10.83 7.01 -5.00
CA TRP A 70 9.74 7.62 -4.24
C TRP A 70 9.81 7.08 -2.83
N LYS A 71 10.03 7.94 -1.83
CA LYS A 71 10.08 7.54 -0.43
C LYS A 71 8.66 7.31 0.08
N LEU A 72 8.41 6.11 0.59
CA LEU A 72 7.15 5.69 1.20
C LEU A 72 7.34 5.66 2.72
N ASP A 73 6.43 6.29 3.44
CA ASP A 73 6.46 6.42 4.90
C ASP A 73 5.05 6.25 5.48
N ASN A 74 4.89 6.29 6.81
CA ASN A 74 3.58 6.33 7.49
C ASN A 74 2.57 5.28 6.96
N ILE A 75 2.96 4.01 7.10
CA ILE A 75 2.19 2.84 6.67
C ILE A 75 0.94 2.71 7.54
N ARG A 76 -0.22 2.64 6.88
CA ARG A 76 -1.53 2.51 7.54
C ARG A 76 -2.32 1.39 6.87
N CYS A 77 -2.62 0.36 7.66
CA CYS A 77 -3.50 -0.73 7.24
C CYS A 77 -4.91 -0.20 6.97
N ILE A 78 -5.61 -0.85 6.05
CA ILE A 78 -7.01 -0.60 5.70
C ILE A 78 -7.71 -1.94 5.59
N LYS A 79 -9.03 -1.96 5.59
CA LYS A 79 -9.78 -3.15 5.14
C LYS A 79 -9.59 -3.26 3.63
N PRO A 80 -8.89 -4.29 3.10
CA PRO A 80 -8.63 -4.37 1.68
C PRO A 80 -9.94 -4.49 0.89
N PHE A 81 -9.99 -3.83 -0.26
CA PHE A 81 -11.18 -3.84 -1.11
C PHE A 81 -10.82 -4.01 -2.59
N PRO A 82 -11.68 -4.65 -3.40
CA PRO A 82 -11.39 -4.88 -4.80
C PRO A 82 -11.17 -3.57 -5.57
N VAL A 83 -10.04 -3.46 -6.26
CA VAL A 83 -9.71 -2.32 -7.12
C VAL A 83 -9.05 -2.83 -8.40
N LYS A 84 -9.57 -2.37 -9.54
CA LYS A 84 -8.90 -2.58 -10.82
C LYS A 84 -7.74 -1.59 -10.93
N GLY A 85 -6.52 -2.10 -10.81
CA GLY A 85 -5.30 -1.31 -11.01
C GLY A 85 -5.23 -0.63 -12.39
N GLN A 86 -4.50 0.48 -12.45
CA GLN A 86 -4.35 1.29 -13.66
C GLN A 86 -2.88 1.67 -13.88
N GLN A 87 -2.56 2.13 -15.10
CA GLN A 87 -1.23 2.67 -15.39
C GLN A 87 -1.05 4.04 -14.74
N ARG A 88 0.18 4.32 -14.28
CA ARG A 88 0.56 5.57 -13.60
C ARG A 88 -0.26 5.80 -12.32
N LEU A 89 -0.21 7.02 -11.77
CA LEU A 89 -1.08 7.42 -10.67
C LEU A 89 -2.52 7.54 -11.18
N PHE A 90 -3.46 6.98 -10.43
CA PHE A 90 -4.89 7.09 -10.67
C PHE A 90 -5.62 7.55 -9.40
N ASN A 91 -6.94 7.72 -9.48
CA ASN A 91 -7.76 8.10 -8.34
C ASN A 91 -8.70 6.96 -7.96
N VAL A 92 -8.87 6.77 -6.65
CA VAL A 92 -9.88 5.90 -6.04
C VAL A 92 -10.77 6.78 -5.16
N ASP A 93 -12.05 6.45 -5.07
CA ASP A 93 -13.00 7.15 -4.20
C ASP A 93 -12.60 6.96 -2.73
N ASP A 94 -12.53 8.05 -1.98
CA ASP A 94 -12.14 8.04 -0.57
C ASP A 94 -13.17 7.31 0.29
N SER A 95 -14.44 7.27 -0.12
CA SER A 95 -15.49 6.58 0.64
C SER A 95 -15.32 5.06 0.67
N LEU A 96 -14.43 4.50 -0.15
CA LEU A 96 -14.12 3.06 -0.18
C LEU A 96 -13.02 2.68 0.82
N ILE A 97 -12.31 3.66 1.37
CA ILE A 97 -11.15 3.43 2.23
C ILE A 97 -11.62 3.38 3.68
N GLU A 98 -11.66 2.17 4.22
CA GLU A 98 -11.98 1.93 5.63
C GLU A 98 -10.71 1.59 6.41
N TYR A 99 -10.43 2.34 7.47
CA TYR A 99 -9.34 2.07 8.41
C TYR A 99 -9.81 1.12 9.53
N PRO A 100 -8.89 0.38 10.18
CA PRO A 100 -9.19 -0.34 11.41
C PRO A 100 -9.77 0.60 12.46
N CYS A 101 -10.73 0.11 13.27
CA CYS A 101 -11.23 0.90 14.41
C CYS A 101 -10.29 0.75 15.62
N GLU A 102 -10.54 1.52 16.69
CA GLU A 102 -9.73 1.46 17.90
C GLU A 102 -9.61 0.04 18.51
N GLN A 103 -10.63 -0.81 18.33
CA GLN A 103 -10.60 -2.19 18.83
C GLN A 103 -9.71 -3.11 18.00
N ASP A 104 -9.44 -2.74 16.74
CA ASP A 104 -8.60 -3.50 15.82
C ASP A 104 -7.11 -3.16 15.97
N ILE A 105 -6.77 -2.20 16.84
CA ILE A 105 -5.41 -1.68 17.03
C ILE A 105 -4.88 -2.06 18.42
N ILE A 106 -3.62 -2.47 18.45
CA ILE A 106 -2.84 -2.68 19.66
C ILE A 106 -1.60 -1.79 19.64
N VAL A 107 -1.15 -1.34 20.82
CA VAL A 107 0.06 -0.52 20.96
C VAL A 107 1.13 -1.34 21.65
N ILE A 108 2.27 -1.52 20.98
CA ILE A 108 3.45 -2.21 21.51
C ILE A 108 4.61 -1.23 21.44
N ASP A 109 5.25 -0.96 22.59
CA ASP A 109 6.39 -0.03 22.70
C ASP A 109 6.16 1.37 22.11
N GLY A 110 4.90 1.82 22.07
CA GLY A 110 4.50 3.13 21.54
C GLY A 110 4.22 3.15 20.04
N GLU A 111 4.27 1.99 19.37
CA GLU A 111 3.90 1.83 17.97
C GLU A 111 2.55 1.12 17.84
N GLU A 112 1.74 1.56 16.86
CA GLU A 112 0.41 1.01 16.57
C GLU A 112 0.51 -0.14 15.57
N TYR A 113 -0.14 -1.26 15.90
CA TYR A 113 -0.24 -2.44 15.05
C TYR A 113 -1.70 -2.87 14.94
N VAL A 114 -2.09 -3.45 13.82
CA VAL A 114 -3.37 -4.15 13.74
C VAL A 114 -3.30 -5.45 14.52
N THR A 115 -4.41 -5.85 15.12
CA THR A 115 -4.53 -7.16 15.79
C THR A 115 -4.40 -8.30 14.79
N ASP A 116 -3.94 -9.47 15.26
CA ASP A 116 -3.94 -10.72 14.49
C ASP A 116 -5.34 -11.02 13.94
N GLN A 117 -6.39 -10.81 14.76
CA GLN A 117 -7.78 -11.02 14.32
C GLN A 117 -8.15 -10.16 13.11
N PHE A 118 -7.75 -8.88 13.10
CA PHE A 118 -7.98 -7.99 11.97
C PHE A 118 -7.17 -8.46 10.75
N PHE A 119 -5.91 -8.81 10.95
CA PHE A 119 -5.03 -9.26 9.88
C PHE A 119 -5.55 -10.55 9.23
N ASP A 120 -5.90 -11.56 10.02
CA ASP A 120 -6.44 -12.82 9.55
C ASP A 120 -7.75 -12.60 8.76
N GLN A 121 -8.64 -11.79 9.32
CA GLN A 121 -9.97 -11.54 8.73
C GLN A 121 -9.89 -10.83 7.38
N TYR A 122 -9.00 -9.84 7.24
CA TYR A 122 -9.02 -8.92 6.11
C TYR A 122 -7.86 -9.11 5.13
N TYR A 123 -6.72 -9.63 5.57
CA TYR A 123 -5.55 -9.84 4.73
C TYR A 123 -5.35 -11.33 4.42
N GLU A 124 -5.20 -12.19 5.44
CA GLU A 124 -4.92 -13.62 5.18
C GLU A 124 -6.05 -14.30 4.40
N ALA A 125 -7.30 -13.95 4.68
CA ALA A 125 -8.47 -14.45 3.95
C ALA A 125 -8.46 -14.14 2.44
N LEU A 126 -7.62 -13.20 1.97
CA LEU A 126 -7.50 -12.78 0.58
C LEU A 126 -6.21 -13.26 -0.11
N VAL A 127 -5.34 -13.94 0.62
CA VAL A 127 -4.11 -14.52 0.06
C VAL A 127 -4.49 -15.65 -0.91
N ASP A 128 -3.91 -15.59 -2.12
CA ASP A 128 -4.09 -16.60 -3.17
C ASP A 128 -3.27 -17.87 -2.91
#